data_AF-A0A353DB94-F1
#
_entry.id   AF-A0A353DB94-F1
#
_cell.length_a   1.000
_cell.length_b   1.000
_cell.length_c   1.000
_cell.angle_alpha   90.00
_cell.angle_beta   90.00
_cell.angle_gamma   90.00
#
_symmetry.space_group_name_H-M   'P 1'
#
loop_
_entity.id
_entity.type
_entity.pdbx_description
1 polymer ?
#
loop_
_entity_poly.entity_id
_entity_poly.type
_entity_poly.pdbx_seq_one_letter_code
_entity_poly.pdbx_strand_id
1 'polypeptide(L)'
;MDGLVLPADEGPTRHVYHLFVVRSLCRDLLAEKLAARGVATGLHYPLPLHLQEAYAGLGHKKGDLPRAEAWADQCLSLPMFPEMREDEIAWVVGQCRAAVRECGC
;
A
#
# COMPACT_ATOMS: atom_id res chain seq x y z
N MET A 1 2.54 -7.31 -12.00
CA MET A 1 1.15 -7.74 -11.80
C MET A 1 0.31 -6.58 -12.24
N ASP A 2 -0.49 -6.74 -13.30
CA ASP A 2 -1.29 -5.63 -13.83
C ASP A 2 -2.13 -5.03 -12.69
N GLY A 3 -2.13 -3.70 -12.56
CA GLY A 3 -2.86 -2.95 -11.52
C GLY A 3 -2.18 -2.75 -10.16
N LEU A 4 -1.02 -3.39 -9.91
CA LEU A 4 -0.21 -3.18 -8.70
C LEU A 4 1.25 -2.86 -9.03
N VAL A 5 1.75 -1.78 -8.43
CA VAL A 5 3.19 -1.53 -8.34
C VAL A 5 3.71 -2.22 -7.09
N LEU A 6 4.65 -3.16 -7.28
CA LEU A 6 5.26 -3.93 -6.20
C LEU A 6 6.45 -3.17 -5.60
N PRO A 7 6.81 -3.42 -4.32
CA PRO A 7 8.06 -2.92 -3.77
C PRO A 7 9.24 -3.50 -4.56
N ALA A 8 10.26 -2.69 -4.81
CA ALA A 8 11.41 -3.04 -5.63
C ALA A 8 12.69 -3.09 -4.78
N ASP A 9 13.49 -4.13 -4.96
CA ASP A 9 14.84 -4.31 -4.37
C ASP A 9 15.91 -3.91 -5.41
N GLU A 10 15.89 -2.65 -5.86
CA GLU A 10 16.77 -2.17 -6.95
C GLU A 10 18.13 -1.62 -6.46
N GLY A 11 18.45 -1.77 -5.18
CA GLY A 11 19.67 -1.24 -4.56
C GLY A 11 20.76 -2.28 -4.28
N PRO A 12 21.95 -1.84 -3.82
CA PRO A 12 23.02 -2.75 -3.40
C PRO A 12 22.72 -3.48 -2.08
N THR A 13 21.64 -3.09 -1.39
CA THR A 13 21.20 -3.64 -0.11
C THR A 13 19.91 -4.42 -0.28
N ARG A 14 19.69 -5.43 0.56
CA ARG A 14 18.42 -6.16 0.60
C ARG A 14 17.47 -5.56 1.62
N HIS A 15 16.20 -5.45 1.24
CA HIS A 15 15.15 -5.07 2.16
C HIS A 15 14.89 -6.19 3.18
N VAL A 16 14.71 -5.81 4.45
CA VAL A 16 14.33 -6.74 5.54
C VAL A 16 12.83 -6.97 5.61
N TYR A 17 12.05 -6.23 4.82
CA TYR A 17 10.60 -6.37 4.74
C TYR A 17 9.93 -6.20 6.10
N HIS A 18 10.09 -5.02 6.71
CA HIS A 18 9.24 -4.64 7.85
C HIS A 18 7.77 -4.55 7.45
N LEU A 19 7.49 -4.07 6.23
CA LEU A 19 6.16 -4.03 5.61
C LEU A 19 6.27 -4.42 4.13
N PHE A 20 5.23 -5.07 3.62
CA PHE A 20 5.08 -5.32 2.17
C PHE A 20 4.09 -4.30 1.61
N VAL A 21 4.60 -3.16 1.14
CA VAL A 21 3.79 -2.04 0.68
C VAL A 21 3.69 -2.06 -0.84
N VAL A 22 2.49 -2.31 -1.35
CA VAL A 22 2.16 -2.14 -2.77
C VAL A 22 1.56 -0.76 -3.02
N ARG A 23 1.54 -0.32 -4.27
CA ARG A 23 0.83 0.89 -4.70
C ARG A 23 -0.22 0.58 -5.75
N SER A 24 -1.37 1.25 -5.65
CA SER A 24 -2.45 1.14 -6.61
C SER A 24 -3.21 2.46 -6.76
N LEU A 25 -3.73 2.74 -7.96
CA LEU A 25 -4.61 3.90 -8.21
C LEU A 25 -6.01 3.71 -7.62
N CYS A 26 -6.41 2.46 -7.38
CA CYS A 26 -7.70 2.05 -6.85
C CYS A 26 -7.59 1.65 -5.36
N ARG A 27 -6.64 2.24 -4.61
CA ARG A 27 -6.19 1.80 -3.27
C ARG A 27 -7.34 1.52 -2.30
N ASP A 28 -8.25 2.47 -2.12
CA ASP A 28 -9.34 2.34 -1.15
C ASP A 28 -10.32 1.23 -1.54
N LEU A 29 -10.67 1.14 -2.84
CA LEU A 29 -11.54 0.07 -3.35
C LEU A 29 -10.88 -1.30 -3.20
N LEU A 30 -9.58 -1.39 -3.49
CA LEU A 30 -8.80 -2.61 -3.29
C LEU A 30 -8.80 -3.04 -1.81
N ALA A 31 -8.59 -2.10 -0.90
CA ALA A 31 -8.62 -2.36 0.54
C ALA A 31 -10.00 -2.86 1.00
N GLU A 32 -11.09 -2.24 0.54
CA GLU A 32 -12.47 -2.66 0.82
C GLU A 32 -12.73 -4.10 0.34
N LYS A 33 -12.33 -4.40 -0.91
CA LYS A 33 -12.49 -5.73 -1.50
C LYS A 33 -11.69 -6.80 -0.75
N LEU A 34 -10.47 -6.49 -0.35
CA LEU A 34 -9.63 -7.40 0.44
C LEU A 34 -10.22 -7.62 1.85
N ALA A 35 -10.69 -6.57 2.50
CA ALA A 35 -11.35 -6.67 3.80
C ALA A 35 -12.61 -7.55 3.76
N ALA A 36 -13.44 -7.40 2.72
CA ALA A 36 -14.61 -8.26 2.49
C ALA A 36 -14.28 -9.75 2.31
N ARG A 37 -13.01 -10.07 2.02
CA ARG A 37 -12.47 -11.43 1.84
C ARG A 37 -11.65 -11.91 3.05
N GLY A 38 -11.68 -11.16 4.15
CA GLY A 38 -10.92 -11.48 5.36
C GLY A 38 -9.42 -11.20 5.26
N VAL A 39 -8.96 -10.43 4.26
CA VAL A 39 -7.57 -10.00 4.15
C VAL A 39 -7.45 -8.59 4.74
N ALA A 40 -6.86 -8.50 5.93
CA ALA A 40 -6.60 -7.22 6.59
C ALA A 40 -5.44 -6.47 5.89
N THR A 41 -5.57 -5.16 5.69
CA THR A 41 -4.55 -4.32 5.08
C THR A 41 -4.27 -3.08 5.92
N GLY A 42 -3.06 -2.53 5.82
CA GLY A 42 -2.65 -1.32 6.55
C GLY A 42 -2.34 -0.13 5.64
N LEU A 43 -2.31 1.08 6.20
CA LEU A 43 -1.90 2.31 5.51
C LEU A 43 -0.70 2.94 6.22
N HIS A 44 0.40 3.14 5.49
CA HIS A 44 1.64 3.69 6.04
C HIS A 44 2.22 4.74 5.07
N TYR A 45 1.70 5.97 5.07
CA TYR A 45 0.62 6.52 5.90
C TYR A 45 -0.40 7.28 5.04
N PRO A 46 -1.66 7.42 5.48
CA PRO A 46 -2.73 8.02 4.67
C PRO A 46 -2.63 9.55 4.51
N LEU A 47 -1.79 10.23 5.30
CA LEU A 47 -1.59 11.69 5.22
C LEU A 47 -0.07 11.98 5.25
N PRO A 48 0.49 12.61 4.20
CA PRO A 48 1.91 12.93 4.16
C PRO A 48 2.25 14.01 5.19
N LEU A 49 3.50 13.98 5.69
CA LEU A 49 3.93 14.79 6.83
C LEU A 49 3.67 16.29 6.66
N HIS A 50 3.90 16.84 5.46
CA HIS A 50 3.73 18.28 5.20
C HIS A 50 2.27 18.77 5.26
N LEU A 51 1.30 17.84 5.26
CA LEU A 51 -0.12 18.15 5.41
C LEU A 51 -0.66 17.81 6.80
N GLN A 52 0.16 17.29 7.71
CA GLN A 52 -0.28 17.06 9.08
C GLN A 52 -0.33 18.37 9.87
N GLU A 53 -1.33 18.51 10.75
CA GLU A 53 -1.52 19.70 11.57
C GLU A 53 -0.29 20.04 12.42
N ALA A 54 0.43 19.03 12.91
CA ALA A 54 1.68 19.20 13.66
C ALA A 54 2.77 19.98 12.89
N TYR A 55 2.71 19.99 11.55
CA TYR A 55 3.66 20.68 10.68
C TYR A 55 3.06 21.93 10.01
N ALA A 56 1.85 22.37 10.38
CA ALA A 56 1.20 23.53 9.78
C ALA A 56 2.05 24.81 9.86
N GLY A 57 2.87 24.96 10.91
CA GLY A 57 3.78 26.09 11.09
C GLY A 57 4.92 26.18 10.06
N LEU A 58 5.18 25.12 9.29
CA LEU A 58 6.17 25.13 8.21
C LEU A 58 5.63 25.75 6.91
N GLY A 59 4.32 26.01 6.81
CA GLY A 59 3.72 26.74 5.70
C GLY A 59 3.59 25.96 4.38
N HIS A 60 3.80 24.64 4.41
CA HIS A 60 3.56 23.78 3.25
C HIS A 60 2.07 23.62 2.94
N LYS A 61 1.76 23.35 1.68
CA LYS A 61 0.40 23.10 1.18
C LYS A 61 0.35 21.91 0.24
N LYS A 62 -0.87 21.45 -0.04
CA LYS A 62 -1.12 20.39 -1.03
C LYS A 62 -0.58 20.84 -2.39
N GLY A 63 0.14 19.94 -3.06
CA GLY A 63 0.85 20.18 -4.32
C GLY A 63 2.33 20.51 -4.16
N ASP A 64 2.80 20.88 -2.96
CA ASP A 64 4.22 21.21 -2.75
C ASP A 64 5.11 19.96 -2.83
N LEU A 65 4.62 18.80 -2.37
CA LEU A 65 5.35 17.53 -2.34
C LEU A 65 4.54 16.42 -3.06
N PRO A 66 4.39 16.48 -4.39
CA PRO A 66 3.47 15.61 -5.14
C PRO A 66 3.81 14.13 -5.07
N ARG A 67 5.10 13.77 -4.86
CA ARG A 67 5.49 12.36 -4.68
C ARG A 67 5.00 11.81 -3.35
N ALA A 68 5.13 12.59 -2.27
CA ALA A 68 4.67 12.17 -0.95
C ALA A 68 3.14 12.01 -0.93
N GLU A 69 2.43 12.94 -1.58
CA GLU A 69 0.97 12.90 -1.76
C GLU A 69 0.53 11.66 -2.55
N ALA A 70 1.16 11.41 -3.70
CA ALA A 70 0.88 10.22 -4.50
C ALA A 70 1.16 8.91 -3.73
N TRP A 71 2.17 8.88 -2.85
CA TRP A 71 2.42 7.72 -1.99
C TRP A 71 1.32 7.51 -0.96
N ALA A 72 0.87 8.58 -0.29
CA ALA A 72 -0.20 8.50 0.70
C ALA A 72 -1.54 8.02 0.08
N ASP A 73 -1.84 8.51 -1.13
CA ASP A 73 -3.07 8.16 -1.85
C ASP A 73 -3.06 6.71 -2.39
N GLN A 74 -1.87 6.14 -2.62
CA GLN A 74 -1.75 4.87 -3.35
C GLN A 74 -1.22 3.71 -2.52
N CYS A 75 -0.56 3.94 -1.38
CA CYS A 75 0.07 2.87 -0.61
C CYS A 75 -0.97 1.98 0.10
N LEU A 76 -0.71 0.67 0.06
CA LEU A 76 -1.46 -0.35 0.78
C LEU A 76 -0.48 -1.41 1.29
N SER A 77 -0.45 -1.63 2.60
CA SER A 77 0.38 -2.67 3.23
C SER A 77 -0.40 -3.97 3.26
N LEU A 78 0.17 -5.01 2.64
CA LEU A 78 -0.37 -6.37 2.67
C LEU A 78 0.12 -7.11 3.94
N PRO A 79 -0.62 -8.13 4.42
CA PRO A 79 -0.15 -9.00 5.48
C PRO A 79 1.18 -9.64 5.13
N MET A 80 2.13 -9.53 6.05
CA MET A 80 3.40 -10.21 5.97
C MET A 80 4.00 -10.26 7.37
N PHE A 81 4.17 -11.47 7.89
CA PHE A 81 4.81 -11.75 9.16
C PHE A 81 5.41 -13.16 9.13
N PRO A 82 6.43 -13.46 9.95
CA PRO A 82 7.18 -14.72 9.86
C PRO A 82 6.36 -15.99 9.99
N GLU A 83 5.23 -15.94 10.70
CA GLU A 83 4.39 -17.09 11.02
C GLU A 83 3.32 -17.38 9.97
N MET A 84 3.23 -16.62 8.88
CA MET A 84 2.28 -16.89 7.79
C MET A 84 2.57 -18.24 7.14
N ARG A 85 1.53 -19.05 6.98
CA ARG A 85 1.63 -20.32 6.25
C ARG A 85 1.59 -20.09 4.73
N GLU A 86 2.11 -21.05 3.97
CA GLU A 86 2.12 -20.99 2.51
C GLU A 86 0.70 -20.85 1.91
N ASP A 87 -0.31 -21.50 2.50
CA ASP A 87 -1.70 -21.40 2.05
C ASP A 87 -2.31 -20.03 2.35
N GLU A 88 -1.90 -19.36 3.44
CA GLU A 88 -2.30 -17.97 3.74
C GLU A 88 -1.67 -16.98 2.77
N ILE A 89 -0.38 -17.18 2.44
CA ILE A 89 0.31 -16.38 1.43
C ILE A 89 -0.38 -16.55 0.07
N ALA A 90 -0.64 -17.79 -0.34
CA ALA A 90 -1.35 -18.09 -1.59
C ALA A 90 -2.76 -17.47 -1.60
N TRP A 91 -3.47 -17.51 -0.46
CA TRP A 91 -4.77 -16.87 -0.31
C TRP A 91 -4.68 -15.36 -0.53
N VAL A 92 -3.79 -14.65 0.17
CA VAL A 92 -3.60 -13.20 0.01
C VAL A 92 -3.26 -12.84 -1.44
N VAL A 93 -2.31 -13.56 -2.06
CA VAL A 93 -1.94 -13.35 -3.47
C VAL A 93 -3.13 -13.58 -4.40
N GLY A 94 -3.92 -14.63 -4.17
CA GLY A 94 -5.13 -14.92 -4.92
C GLY A 94 -6.19 -13.82 -4.81
N GLN A 95 -6.44 -13.33 -3.59
CA GLN A 95 -7.41 -12.26 -3.35
C GLN A 95 -6.94 -10.93 -3.95
N CYS A 96 -5.65 -10.60 -3.88
CA CYS A 96 -5.09 -9.44 -4.56
C CYS A 96 -5.34 -9.51 -6.08
N ARG A 97 -5.10 -10.67 -6.71
CA ARG A 97 -5.34 -10.85 -8.15
C ARG A 97 -6.81 -10.71 -8.53
N ALA A 98 -7.72 -11.25 -7.72
CA ALA A 98 -9.16 -11.12 -7.96
C ALA A 98 -9.62 -9.68 -7.78
N ALA A 99 -9.24 -9.04 -6.67
CA ALA A 99 -9.64 -7.70 -6.33
C ALA A 99 -9.18 -6.66 -7.36
N VAL A 100 -7.93 -6.76 -7.84
CA VAL A 100 -7.40 -5.84 -8.85
C VAL A 100 -8.25 -5.88 -10.14
N ARG A 101 -8.52 -7.09 -10.67
CA ARG A 101 -9.39 -7.25 -11.86
C ARG A 101 -10.78 -6.65 -11.68
N GLU A 102 -11.36 -6.76 -10.48
CA GLU A 102 -12.68 -6.20 -10.17
C GLU A 102 -12.68 -4.67 -10.05
N CYS A 103 -11.55 -4.10 -9.64
CA CYS A 103 -11.40 -2.66 -9.49
C CYS A 103 -11.19 -1.97 -10.85
N GLY A 104 -10.93 -2.70 -11.94
CA GLY A 104 -10.66 -2.12 -13.26
C GLY A 104 -9.34 -1.35 -13.34
N CYS A 105 -8.46 -1.60 -12.36
CA CYS A 105 -7.04 -1.31 -12.37
C CYS A 105 -6.31 -2.62 -12.68
#